data_AF-R9UUP6-F1
#
_entry.id   AF-R9UUP6-F1
#
_cell.length_a   1.000
_cell.length_b   1.000
_cell.length_c   1.000
_cell.angle_alpha   90.00
_cell.angle_beta   90.00
_cell.angle_gamma   90.00
#
_symmetry.space_group_name_H-M   'P 1'
#
loop_
_entity.id
_entity.type
_entity.pdbx_description
1 polymer ?
#
loop_
_entity_poly.entity_id
_entity_poly.type
_entity_poly.pdbx_seq_one_letter_code
_entity_poly.pdbx_strand_id
1 'polypeptide(L)' 'FKEIASATNALRTMQGFPFYDKPMRITYSKSDSDVIAKMKGTFKERPKKPRLPKPVISEEKR' A
#
# COMPACT_ATOMS: atom_id res chain seq x y z
N PHE A 1 -4.36 7.63 -5.11
CA PHE A 1 -5.16 8.35 -6.13
C PHE A 1 -5.43 9.76 -5.65
N LYS A 2 -5.61 10.72 -6.57
CA LYS A 2 -6.01 12.09 -6.23
C LYS A 2 -7.45 12.13 -5.66
N GLU A 3 -8.33 11.29 -6.21
CA GLU A 3 -9.73 11.17 -5.80
C GLU A 3 -10.08 9.76 -5.33
N ILE A 4 -11.06 9.66 -4.44
CA ILE A 4 -11.52 8.38 -3.86
C ILE A 4 -12.24 7.53 -4.92
N ALA A 5 -13.07 8.14 -5.77
CA ALA A 5 -13.81 7.43 -6.82
C ALA A 5 -12.87 6.69 -7.78
N SER A 6 -11.75 7.33 -8.15
CA SER A 6 -10.70 6.71 -8.96
C SER A 6 -10.07 5.49 -8.27
N ALA A 7 -9.86 5.57 -6.95
CA ALA A 7 -9.35 4.43 -6.17
C ALA A 7 -10.35 3.26 -6.13
N THR A 8 -11.63 3.56 -5.97
CA THR A 8 -12.71 2.55 -5.98
C THR A 8 -12.81 1.87 -7.33
N ASN A 9 -12.69 2.62 -8.42
CA ASN A 9 -12.70 2.06 -9.77
C ASN A 9 -11.54 1.06 -9.94
N ALA A 10 -10.31 1.48 -9.62
CA ALA A 10 -9.13 0.61 -9.71
C ALA A 10 -9.26 -0.66 -8.87
N LEU A 11 -9.79 -0.55 -7.65
CA LEU A 11 -10.02 -1.72 -6.79
C LEU A 11 -10.95 -2.73 -7.45
N ARG A 12 -12.03 -2.28 -8.10
CA ARG A 12 -13.01 -3.17 -8.72
C ARG A 12 -12.50 -3.76 -10.03
N THR A 13 -11.87 -2.96 -10.88
CA THR A 13 -11.48 -3.38 -12.23
C THR A 13 -10.21 -4.23 -12.26
N MET A 14 -9.30 -4.01 -11.33
CA MET A 14 -7.99 -4.70 -11.32
C MET A 14 -7.92 -5.82 -10.26
N GLN A 15 -9.01 -6.14 -9.57
CA GLN A 15 -9.01 -7.25 -8.62
C GLN A 15 -8.78 -8.59 -9.33
N GLY A 16 -7.78 -9.34 -8.91
CA GLY A 16 -7.44 -10.63 -9.50
C GLY A 16 -6.78 -10.54 -10.87
N PHE A 17 -6.46 -9.34 -11.36
CA PHE A 17 -5.78 -9.17 -12.65
C PHE A 17 -4.41 -9.88 -12.62
N PRO A 18 -4.07 -10.72 -13.63
CA PRO A 18 -2.78 -11.37 -13.70
C PRO A 18 -1.64 -10.35 -13.84
N PHE A 19 -0.75 -10.31 -12.86
CA PHE A 19 0.38 -9.40 -12.85
C PHE A 19 1.66 -10.17 -12.49
N TYR A 20 2.55 -10.32 -13.46
CA TYR A 20 3.76 -11.15 -13.35
C TYR A 20 3.46 -12.55 -12.76
N ASP A 21 2.60 -13.29 -13.46
CA ASP A 21 2.19 -14.67 -13.13
C ASP A 21 1.55 -14.86 -11.74
N LYS A 22 1.13 -13.77 -11.08
CA LYS A 22 0.41 -13.79 -9.81
C LYS A 22 -0.83 -12.87 -9.87
N PRO A 23 -1.98 -13.30 -9.31
CA PRO A 23 -3.18 -12.46 -9.29
C PRO A 23 -2.98 -11.27 -8.36
N MET A 24 -3.22 -10.05 -8.87
CA MET A 24 -3.14 -8.82 -8.09
C MET A 24 -4.27 -8.78 -7.05
N ARG A 25 -3.93 -8.45 -5.80
CA ARG A 25 -4.90 -8.25 -4.71
C ARG A 25 -4.83 -6.81 -4.23
N ILE A 26 -5.93 -6.08 -4.38
CA ILE A 26 -6.01 -4.66 -4.05
C ILE A 26 -6.99 -4.45 -2.90
N THR A 27 -6.61 -3.60 -1.94
CA THR A 27 -7.44 -3.18 -0.80
C THR A 27 -7.23 -1.69 -0.51
N TYR A 28 -8.15 -1.09 0.24
CA TYR A 28 -7.94 0.25 0.78
C TYR A 28 -6.88 0.23 1.89
N SER A 29 -6.09 1.29 1.96
CA SER A 29 -5.19 1.50 3.09
C SER A 29 -5.98 1.90 4.33
N LYS A 30 -5.49 1.50 5.50
CA LYS A 30 -6.07 1.88 6.80
C LYS A 30 -5.87 3.36 7.13
N SER A 31 -4.85 3.98 6.54
CA SER A 31 -4.47 5.37 6.76
C SER A 31 -4.14 6.04 5.44
N ASP A 32 -4.27 7.37 5.40
CA ASP A 32 -3.82 8.17 4.28
C ASP A 32 -2.28 8.11 4.14
N SER A 33 -1.81 8.24 2.89
CA SER A 33 -0.39 8.41 2.60
C SER A 33 0.06 9.83 2.92
N ASP A 34 1.35 10.02 3.20
CA ASP A 34 1.88 11.34 3.60
C ASP A 34 1.67 12.41 2.52
N VAL A 35 1.69 12.04 1.24
CA VAL A 35 1.41 12.97 0.14
C VAL A 35 -0.03 13.47 0.22
N ILE A 36 -1.00 12.56 0.41
CA ILE A 36 -2.42 12.93 0.53
C ILE A 36 -2.68 13.70 1.83
N ALA A 37 -2.05 13.31 2.93
CA ALA A 37 -2.17 14.03 4.20
C ALA A 37 -1.61 15.45 4.13
N LYS A 38 -0.49 15.66 3.42
CA LYS A 38 0.06 17.00 3.16
C LYS A 38 -0.89 17.84 2.31
N MET A 39 -1.47 17.27 1.25
CA MET A 39 -2.46 17.96 0.42
C MET A 39 -3.73 18.34 1.20
N LYS A 40 -4.17 17.51 2.15
CA LYS A 40 -5.32 17.77 3.02
C LYS A 40 -5.00 18.68 4.22
N GLY A 41 -3.72 19.00 4.46
CA GLY A 41 -3.28 19.76 5.64
C GLY A 41 -3.36 18.99 6.97
N THR A 42 -3.58 17.67 6.94
CA THR A 42 -3.71 16.82 8.14
C THR A 42 -2.41 16.08 8.50
N PHE A 43 -1.31 16.39 7.81
CA PHE A 43 -0.03 15.73 8.01
C PHE A 43 0.52 15.97 9.42
N LYS A 44 0.83 14.88 10.11
CA LYS A 44 1.59 14.87 11.37
C LYS A 44 2.82 14.00 11.17
N GLU A 45 3.97 14.45 11.65
CA GLU A 45 5.20 13.67 11.57
C GLU A 45 5.03 12.37 12.38
N ARG A 46 5.14 11.24 11.69
CA ARG A 46 5.04 9.94 12.35
C ARG A 46 6.32 9.71 13.15
N PRO A 47 6.25 9.28 14.42
CA PRO A 47 7.45 8.94 15.18
C PRO A 47 8.23 7.88 14.41
N LYS A 48 9.55 8.09 14.27
CA LYS A 48 10.44 7.13 13.60
C LYS A 48 10.35 5.80 14.35
N LYS A 49 9.61 4.84 13.79
CA LYS A 49 9.59 3.49 14.35
C LYS A 49 11.03 2.96 14.31
N PRO A 50 11.55 2.42 15.43
CA PRO A 50 12.83 1.72 15.41
C PRO A 50 12.79 0.70 14.27
N ARG A 51 13.81 0.72 13.41
CA ARG A 51 13.92 -0.30 12.37
C ARG A 51 14.15 -1.63 13.08
N LEU A 52 13.11 -2.46 13.16
CA LEU A 52 13.29 -3.85 13.54
C LEU A 52 14.24 -4.50 12.52
N PRO A 53 15.20 -5.33 12.96
CA PRO A 53 16.08 -6.05 12.05
C PRO A 53 15.20 -6.80 11.05
N LYS A 54 15.46 -6.60 9.75
CA LYS A 54 14.72 -7.29 8.69
C LYS A 54 14.86 -8.80 8.96
N PRO A 55 13.77 -9.58 9.00
CA PRO A 55 13.89 -11.02 9.03
C PRO A 55 14.67 -11.43 7.78
N VAL A 56 15.83 -12.05 7.99
CA VAL A 56 16.59 -12.67 6.91
C VAL A 56 15.68 -13.76 6.37
N ILE A 57 15.11 -13.56 5.18
CA ILE A 57 14.40 -14.62 4.48
C ILE A 57 15.50 -15.59 4.08
N SER A 58 15.71 -16.64 4.88
CA SER A 58 16.54 -17.77 4.49
C SER A 58 15.83 -18.47 3.34
N GLU A 59 16.25 -18.18 2.11
CA GLU A 59 15.96 -19.02 0.95
C GLU A 59 16.65 -20.38 1.17
N GLU A 60 16.01 -21.26 1.92
CA GLU A 60 16.38 -22.68 1.90
C GLU A 60 15.15 -23.58 2.11
N LYS A 61 15.02 -24.54 1.19
CA LYS A 61 13.98 -25.57 1.00
C LYS A 61 12.66 -25.04 0.41
N ARG A 62 12.24 -25.46 -0.78
CA ARG A 62 12.29 -26.82 -1.37
C ARG A 62 11.97 -26.77 -2.86
#